data_AF-A0A3M1X756-F1
#
_entry.id   AF-A0A3M1X756-F1
#
_cell.length_a   1.000
_cell.length_b   1.000
_cell.length_c   1.000
_cell.angle_alpha   90.00
_cell.angle_beta   90.00
_cell.angle_gamma   90.00
#
_symmetry.space_group_name_H-M   'P 1'
#
loop_
_entity.id
_entity.type
_entity.pdbx_description
1 polymer ?
#
loop_
_entity_poly.entity_id
_entity_poly.type
_entity_poly.pdbx_seq_one_letter_code
_entity_poly.pdbx_strand_id
1 'polypeptide(L)'
;MEAQALPLDLEQLKSLTGEDPEFMIEILEMIEEQSPEVVEEIDILMARKEFEPLGRAAHKYKSSVNILGNETLTRLLKDIELTAMDPGSREALPTMLDQFHEITDQLLVAIKRELAQLRAV
;
A
#
# COMPACT_ATOMS: atom_id res chain seq x y z
N MET A 1 25.86 -0.02 -0.06
CA MET A 1 24.70 0.26 -0.93
C MET A 1 23.55 -0.52 -0.34
N GLU A 2 22.69 0.13 0.42
CA GLU A 2 21.43 -0.48 0.79
C GLU A 2 20.64 -0.63 -0.50
N ALA A 3 20.29 -1.86 -0.87
CA ALA A 3 19.37 -2.10 -1.96
C ALA A 3 18.08 -1.38 -1.57
N GLN A 4 17.73 -0.31 -2.29
CA GLN A 4 16.40 0.28 -2.16
C GLN A 4 15.41 -0.84 -2.49
N ALA A 5 14.59 -1.24 -1.52
CA ALA A 5 13.52 -2.18 -1.76
C ALA A 5 12.63 -1.59 -2.87
N LEU A 6 12.44 -2.36 -3.94
CA LEU A 6 11.61 -1.88 -5.05
C LEU A 6 10.18 -1.72 -4.53
N PRO A 7 9.49 -0.63 -4.91
CA PRO A 7 8.11 -0.39 -4.48
C PRO A 7 7.11 -1.42 -5.05
N LEU A 8 7.53 -2.21 -6.04
CA LEU A 8 6.74 -3.24 -6.73
C LEU A 8 7.64 -4.46 -7.00
N ASP A 9 7.18 -5.65 -6.63
CA ASP A 9 7.80 -6.92 -7.00
C ASP A 9 7.05 -7.55 -8.18
N LEU A 10 7.62 -7.40 -9.37
CA LEU A 10 7.05 -7.94 -10.61
C LEU A 10 7.09 -9.46 -10.66
N GLU A 11 8.04 -10.12 -10.01
CA GLU A 11 8.14 -11.58 -10.03
C GLU A 11 7.02 -12.20 -9.18
N GLN A 12 6.69 -11.57 -8.06
CA GLN A 12 5.53 -11.98 -7.27
C GLN A 12 4.21 -11.75 -8.04
N LEU A 13 4.05 -10.58 -8.66
CA LEU A 13 2.86 -10.29 -9.46
C LEU A 13 2.69 -11.30 -10.60
N LYS A 14 3.76 -11.56 -11.38
CA LYS A 14 3.76 -12.58 -12.45
C LYS A 14 3.45 -13.98 -11.92
N SER A 15 4.04 -14.36 -10.79
CA SER A 15 3.79 -15.67 -10.18
C SER A 15 2.32 -15.82 -9.76
N LEU A 16 1.66 -14.74 -9.35
CA LEU A 16 0.24 -14.74 -8.99
C LEU A 16 -0.67 -14.79 -10.23
N THR A 17 -0.33 -14.04 -11.27
CA THR A 17 -1.16 -13.91 -12.48
C THR A 17 -0.88 -14.97 -13.54
N GLY A 18 0.15 -15.80 -13.36
CA GLY A 18 0.58 -16.76 -14.38
C GLY A 18 1.20 -16.08 -15.60
N GLU A 19 1.85 -14.92 -15.41
CA GLU A 19 2.41 -14.07 -16.46
C GLU A 19 1.36 -13.55 -17.47
N ASP A 20 0.07 -13.59 -17.15
CA ASP A 20 -1.00 -13.05 -17.99
C ASP A 20 -1.02 -11.51 -17.92
N PRO A 21 -0.70 -10.79 -19.01
CA PRO A 21 -0.65 -9.34 -19.01
C PRO A 21 -1.99 -8.66 -18.74
N GLU A 22 -3.11 -9.26 -19.19
CA GLU A 22 -4.45 -8.69 -18.94
C GLU A 22 -4.76 -8.75 -17.44
N PHE A 23 -4.49 -9.89 -16.81
CA PHE A 23 -4.72 -10.04 -15.38
C PHE A 23 -3.75 -9.19 -14.53
N MET A 24 -2.50 -9.00 -14.98
CA MET A 24 -1.57 -8.06 -14.33
C MET A 24 -2.08 -6.63 -14.38
N ILE A 25 -2.61 -6.19 -15.53
CA ILE A 25 -3.20 -4.86 -15.69
C ILE A 25 -4.39 -4.69 -14.73
N GLU A 26 -5.31 -5.65 -14.66
CA GLU A 26 -6.48 -5.58 -13.76
C GLU A 26 -6.08 -5.41 -12.29
N ILE A 27 -5.08 -6.17 -11.82
CA ILE A 27 -4.60 -6.06 -10.43
C ILE A 27 -3.94 -4.70 -10.16
N LEU A 28 -3.12 -4.23 -11.11
CA LEU A 28 -2.43 -2.95 -10.99
C LEU A 28 -3.41 -1.76 -11.01
N GLU A 29 -4.40 -1.78 -11.89
CA GLU A 29 -5.48 -0.78 -11.96
C GLU A 29 -6.31 -0.77 -10.69
N MET A 30 -6.73 -1.95 -10.20
CA MET A 30 -7.49 -2.06 -8.96
C MET A 30 -6.74 -1.41 -7.78
N ILE A 31 -5.44 -1.63 -7.67
CA ILE A 31 -4.64 -1.05 -6.59
C ILE A 31 -4.40 0.45 -6.83
N GLU A 32 -4.20 0.89 -8.07
CA GLU A 32 -4.10 2.30 -8.41
C GLU A 32 -5.36 3.07 -7.96
N GLU A 33 -6.55 2.52 -8.22
CA GLU A 33 -7.84 3.11 -7.87
C GLU A 33 -8.09 3.12 -6.36
N GLN A 34 -7.82 2.00 -5.68
CA GLN A 34 -8.08 1.86 -4.23
C GLN A 34 -7.13 2.69 -3.35
N SER A 35 -5.87 2.85 -3.76
CA SER A 35 -4.84 3.50 -2.94
C SER A 35 -5.20 4.92 -2.49
N PRO A 36 -5.61 5.86 -3.37
CA PRO A 36 -5.97 7.21 -2.94
C PRO A 36 -7.20 7.24 -2.01
N GLU A 37 -8.17 6.36 -2.23
CA GLU A 37 -9.36 6.26 -1.37
C GLU A 37 -8.98 5.83 0.07
N VAL A 38 -8.08 4.86 0.20
CA VAL A 38 -7.59 4.41 1.50
C VAL A 38 -6.77 5.49 2.20
N VAL A 39 -5.90 6.20 1.47
CA VAL A 39 -5.11 7.31 2.02
C VAL A 39 -6.04 8.37 2.61
N GLU A 40 -7.04 8.80 1.83
CA GLU A 40 -8.03 9.78 2.30
C GLU A 40 -8.84 9.24 3.50
N GLU A 41 -9.27 7.98 3.47
CA GLU A 41 -9.99 7.36 4.58
C GLU A 41 -9.15 7.40 5.87
N ILE A 42 -7.88 6.97 5.82
CA ILE A 42 -6.99 6.93 6.97
C ILE A 42 -6.74 8.33 7.53
N ASP A 43 -6.53 9.33 6.67
CA ASP A 43 -6.33 10.72 7.08
C ASP A 43 -7.55 11.32 7.79
N ILE A 44 -8.75 11.07 7.24
CA ILE A 44 -10.01 11.52 7.86
C ILE A 44 -10.18 10.87 9.23
N LEU A 45 -9.94 9.56 9.35
CA LEU A 45 -10.05 8.83 10.60
C LEU A 45 -9.03 9.31 11.63
N MET A 46 -7.80 9.63 11.20
CA MET A 46 -6.77 10.19 12.06
C MET A 46 -7.18 11.57 12.59
N ALA A 47 -7.68 12.46 11.70
CA ALA A 47 -8.16 13.79 12.08
C ALA A 47 -9.32 13.75 13.08
N ARG A 48 -10.18 12.73 12.97
CA ARG A 48 -11.31 12.48 13.89
C ARG A 48 -10.93 11.70 15.15
N LYS A 49 -9.69 11.21 15.24
CA LYS A 49 -9.19 10.32 16.30
C LYS A 49 -9.99 9.01 16.40
N GLU A 50 -10.46 8.51 15.26
CA GLU A 50 -11.18 7.25 15.11
C GLU A 50 -10.19 6.10 14.85
N PHE A 51 -9.45 5.71 15.89
CA PHE A 51 -8.32 4.79 15.76
C PHE A 51 -8.70 3.34 15.42
N GLU A 52 -9.81 2.84 15.94
CA GLU A 52 -10.23 1.47 15.67
C GLU A 52 -10.64 1.27 14.19
N PRO A 53 -11.46 2.16 13.57
CA PRO A 53 -11.63 2.17 12.13
C PRO A 53 -10.32 2.36 11.35
N LEU A 54 -9.42 3.24 11.79
CA LEU A 54 -8.14 3.49 11.12
C LEU A 54 -7.31 2.20 11.01
N GLY A 55 -7.17 1.47 12.12
CA GLY A 55 -6.45 0.20 12.11
C GLY A 55 -7.10 -0.85 11.19
N ARG A 56 -8.43 -0.85 11.07
CA ARG A 56 -9.13 -1.72 10.11
C ARG A 56 -8.89 -1.32 8.66
N ALA A 57 -8.89 -0.02 8.34
CA ALA A 57 -8.58 0.46 6.99
C ALA A 57 -7.15 0.03 6.59
N ALA A 58 -6.17 0.23 7.49
CA ALA A 58 -4.80 -0.22 7.30
C ALA A 58 -4.70 -1.74 7.08
N HIS A 59 -5.41 -2.54 7.88
CA HIS A 59 -5.45 -4.00 7.73
C HIS A 59 -5.99 -4.45 6.36
N LYS A 60 -7.07 -3.81 5.89
CA LYS A 60 -7.67 -4.14 4.58
C LYS A 60 -6.69 -3.84 3.46
N TYR A 61 -6.15 -2.63 3.43
CA TYR A 61 -5.23 -2.20 2.38
C TYR A 61 -3.92 -2.98 2.36
N LYS A 62 -3.44 -3.42 3.53
CA LYS A 62 -2.29 -4.33 3.66
C LYS A 62 -2.41 -5.56 2.77
N SER A 63 -3.61 -6.14 2.67
CA SER A 63 -3.83 -7.33 1.82
C SER A 63 -3.70 -6.99 0.34
N SER A 64 -4.21 -5.82 -0.08
CA SER A 64 -4.09 -5.34 -1.45
C SER A 64 -2.63 -5.12 -1.86
N VAL A 65 -1.83 -4.44 -1.02
CA VAL A 65 -0.43 -4.14 -1.37
C VAL A 65 0.52 -5.33 -1.18
N ASN A 66 0.15 -6.31 -0.34
CA ASN A 66 0.91 -7.55 -0.19
C ASN A 66 0.89 -8.41 -1.46
N ILE A 67 -0.12 -8.24 -2.34
CA ILE A 67 -0.15 -8.87 -3.67
C ILE A 67 1.00 -8.38 -4.56
N LEU A 68 1.47 -7.16 -4.32
CA LEU A 68 2.52 -6.51 -5.11
C LEU A 68 3.93 -6.72 -4.53
N GLY A 69 4.08 -7.56 -3.50
CA GLY A 69 5.36 -7.86 -2.86
C GLY A 69 6.04 -6.70 -2.17
N ASN A 70 5.31 -5.60 -1.90
CA ASN A 70 5.84 -4.47 -1.16
C ASN A 70 5.85 -4.79 0.35
N GLU A 71 6.87 -5.55 0.78
CA GLU A 71 7.02 -5.95 2.18
C GLU A 71 7.15 -4.75 3.13
N THR A 72 7.77 -3.67 2.67
CA THR A 72 7.95 -2.43 3.45
C THR A 72 6.59 -1.82 3.79
N LEU A 73 5.75 -1.60 2.79
CA LEU A 73 4.41 -1.04 2.97
C LEU A 73 3.49 -2.00 3.75
N THR A 74 3.59 -3.29 3.46
CA THR A 74 2.84 -4.34 4.17
C THR A 74 3.17 -4.35 5.67
N ARG A 75 4.45 -4.22 6.01
CA ARG A 75 4.91 -4.14 7.41
C ARG A 75 4.46 -2.84 8.06
N LEU A 76 4.63 -1.70 7.39
CA LEU A 76 4.19 -0.41 7.90
C LEU A 76 2.69 -0.39 8.20
N LEU A 77 1.85 -0.92 7.30
CA LEU A 77 0.41 -1.01 7.50
C LEU A 77 0.02 -1.91 8.67
N LYS A 78 0.76 -3.00 8.88
CA LYS A 78 0.60 -3.84 10.07
C LYS A 78 0.97 -3.08 11.35
N ASP A 79 2.05 -2.30 11.31
CA ASP A 79 2.47 -1.53 12.48
C ASP A 79 1.46 -0.40 12.77
N ILE A 80 0.91 0.26 11.74
CA ILE A 80 -0.18 1.24 11.86
C ILE A 80 -1.42 0.59 12.50
N GLU A 81 -1.82 -0.59 12.01
CA GLU A 81 -2.93 -1.38 12.55
C GLU A 81 -2.76 -1.62 14.06
N LEU A 82 -1.59 -2.10 14.48
CA LEU A 82 -1.32 -2.39 15.90
C LEU A 82 -1.25 -1.12 16.75
N THR A 83 -0.58 -0.08 16.25
CA THR A 83 -0.40 1.21 16.93
C THR A 83 -1.73 1.94 17.12
N ALA A 84 -2.65 1.83 16.17
CA ALA A 84 -3.99 2.40 16.30
C ALA A 84 -4.81 1.72 17.42
N MET A 85 -4.64 0.40 17.58
CA MET A 85 -5.33 -0.40 18.58
C MET A 85 -4.77 -0.24 19.99
N ASP A 86 -3.52 0.22 20.13
CA ASP A 86 -2.87 0.44 21.42
C ASP A 86 -2.80 1.94 21.79
N PRO A 87 -3.62 2.42 22.75
CA PRO A 87 -3.59 3.81 23.20
C PRO A 87 -2.20 4.32 23.63
N GLY A 88 -1.33 3.43 24.12
CA GLY A 88 0.00 3.78 24.61
C GLY A 88 1.01 4.13 23.52
N SER A 89 0.75 3.77 22.26
CA SER A 89 1.66 3.97 21.14
C SER A 89 1.14 4.91 20.05
N ARG A 90 -0.12 5.39 20.15
CA ARG A 90 -0.77 6.28 19.16
C ARG A 90 -0.02 7.56 18.84
N GLU A 91 0.89 8.01 19.70
CA GLU A 91 1.75 9.17 19.43
C GLU A 91 2.68 8.96 18.23
N ALA A 92 2.96 7.71 17.85
CA ALA A 92 3.76 7.37 16.69
C ALA A 92 2.98 7.41 15.36
N LEU A 93 1.63 7.40 15.40
CA LEU A 93 0.79 7.34 14.20
C LEU A 93 1.10 8.44 13.17
N PRO A 94 1.22 9.74 13.54
CA PRO A 94 1.51 10.78 12.55
C PRO A 94 2.77 10.49 11.72
N THR A 95 3.87 10.11 12.37
CA THR A 95 5.12 9.77 11.70
C THR A 95 4.98 8.55 10.78
N MET A 96 4.21 7.55 11.20
CA MET A 96 3.96 6.36 10.39
C MET A 96 3.07 6.67 9.19
N LEU A 97 2.11 7.60 9.33
CA LEU A 97 1.28 8.07 8.24
C LEU A 97 2.08 8.89 7.22
N ASP A 98 3.03 9.71 7.67
CA ASP A 98 3.95 10.40 6.75
C ASP A 98 4.75 9.39 5.90
N GLN A 99 5.28 8.33 6.52
CA GLN A 99 5.97 7.25 5.81
C GLN A 99 5.02 6.49 4.87
N PHE A 100 3.78 6.27 5.30
CA PHE A 100 2.77 5.57 4.53
C PHE A 100 2.43 6.34 3.25
N HIS A 101 2.27 7.67 3.34
CA HIS A 101 2.06 8.54 2.18
C HIS A 101 3.23 8.47 1.21
N GLU A 102 4.45 8.63 1.71
CA GLU A 102 5.65 8.60 0.87
C GLU A 102 5.79 7.26 0.11
N ILE A 103 5.62 6.14 0.80
CA ILE A 103 5.77 4.81 0.18
C ILE A 103 4.61 4.53 -0.79
N THR A 104 3.38 4.97 -0.46
CA THR A 104 2.22 4.79 -1.33
C THR A 104 2.35 5.62 -2.62
N ASP A 105 2.88 6.84 -2.53
CA ASP A 105 3.18 7.66 -3.71
C ASP A 105 4.23 6.99 -4.61
N GLN A 106 5.29 6.44 -4.01
CA GLN A 106 6.31 5.69 -4.76
C GLN A 106 5.72 4.44 -5.44
N LEU A 107 4.82 3.73 -4.75
CA LEU A 107 4.09 2.59 -5.30
C LEU A 107 3.23 3.00 -6.49
N LEU A 108 2.43 4.07 -6.37
CA LEU A 108 1.57 4.54 -7.45
C LEU A 108 2.36 4.98 -8.69
N VAL A 109 3.52 5.62 -8.50
CA VAL A 109 4.43 5.95 -9.62
C VAL A 109 4.95 4.69 -10.30
N ALA A 110 5.31 3.66 -9.53
CA ALA A 110 5.77 2.38 -10.09
C ALA A 110 4.66 1.65 -10.85
N ILE A 111 3.44 1.58 -10.29
CA ILE A 111 2.25 0.99 -10.93
C ILE A 111 1.98 1.68 -12.27
N LYS A 112 1.92 3.02 -12.29
CA LYS A 112 1.68 3.79 -13.53
C LYS A 112 2.73 3.53 -14.60
N ARG A 113 4.00 3.41 -14.19
CA ARG A 113 5.09 3.06 -15.11
C ARG A 113 4.89 1.65 -15.68
N GLU A 114 4.52 0.69 -14.85
CA GLU A 114 4.33 -0.70 -15.29
C GLU A 114 3.13 -0.84 -16.22
N LEU A 115 1.99 -0.23 -15.88
CA LEU A 115 0.80 -0.18 -16.74
C LEU A 115 1.12 0.41 -18.13
N ALA A 116 1.93 1.46 -18.19
CA ALA A 116 2.36 2.05 -19.46
C ALA A 116 3.25 1.09 -20.29
N GLN A 117 4.05 0.24 -19.63
CA GLN A 117 4.87 -0.77 -20.32
C GLN A 117 4.00 -1.91 -20.84
N LEU A 118 3.13 -2.47 -20.00
CA LEU A 118 2.26 -3.60 -20.38
C LEU A 118 1.32 -3.26 -21.54
N ARG A 119 0.80 -2.03 -21.60
CA ARG A 119 -0.08 -1.57 -22.69
C ARG A 119 0.65 -1.19 -23.98
N ALA A 120 1.97 -1.09 -23.95
CA ALA A 120 2.78 -0.78 -25.13
C ALA A 120 3.21 -2.03 -25.93
N VAL A 121 2.89 -3.22 -25.40
CA VAL A 121 3.15 -4.53 -26.02
C VAL A 121 1.94 -4.99 -26.82
#